data_AF-A0A7Y9KZR6-F1
#
_entry.id   AF-A0A7Y9KZR6-F1
#
_cell.length_a   1.000
_cell.length_b   1.000
_cell.length_c   1.000
_cell.angle_alpha   90.00
_cell.angle_beta   90.00
_cell.angle_gamma   90.00
#
_symmetry.space_group_name_H-M   'P 1'
#
loop_
_entity.id
_entity.type
_entity.pdbx_description
1 polymer ?
#
loop_
_entity_poly.entity_id
_entity_poly.type
_entity_poly.pdbx_seq_one_letter_code
_entity_poly.pdbx_strand_id
1 'polypeptide(L)'
;MTANGWPVQAIADRDSQVYTRTVSGTGLSVPVWIGDPEAILLHVVRRFHYEVDQLHSPDLAGWQKTDGLDRRKPESNLASGTAVRIRPGAAAKGSLFPLQELVVRDILADCQGTVRWGGDDSSVDESLFYLDRGPDDAEIRKIADMFRTAETTPGQGAGTEVNVHAAARRKRAKQLVRQQQAG
;
A
#
# COMPACT_ATOMS: atom_id res chain seq x y z
N MET A 1 15.66 -11.52 -5.15
CA MET A 1 14.28 -11.21 -4.75
C MET A 1 14.30 -10.34 -3.50
N THR A 2 13.23 -9.58 -3.28
CA THR A 2 12.88 -8.87 -2.04
C THR A 2 12.17 -9.82 -1.07
N ALA A 3 11.79 -9.33 0.11
CA ALA A 3 11.16 -10.13 1.16
C ALA A 3 9.86 -10.81 0.71
N ASN A 4 9.05 -10.13 -0.13
CA ASN A 4 7.82 -10.70 -0.69
C ASN A 4 8.02 -11.51 -1.98
N GLY A 5 9.26 -11.82 -2.37
CA GLY A 5 9.56 -12.69 -3.50
C GLY A 5 9.64 -12.02 -4.87
N TRP A 6 9.40 -10.71 -4.97
CA TRP A 6 9.51 -9.98 -6.25
C TRP A 6 10.97 -9.70 -6.63
N PRO A 7 11.31 -9.63 -7.93
CA PRO A 7 12.67 -9.31 -8.35
C PRO A 7 12.97 -7.82 -8.13
N VAL A 8 14.17 -7.57 -7.63
CA VAL A 8 14.69 -6.21 -7.46
C VAL A 8 14.84 -5.55 -8.83
N GLN A 9 14.45 -4.29 -8.92
CA GLN A 9 14.59 -3.47 -10.12
C GLN A 9 15.78 -2.53 -9.95
N ALA A 10 16.66 -2.48 -10.95
CA ALA A 10 17.89 -1.68 -10.88
C ALA A 10 17.65 -0.18 -11.11
N ILE A 11 16.61 0.14 -11.89
CA ILE A 11 16.25 1.48 -12.33
C ILE A 11 14.72 1.62 -12.42
N ALA A 12 14.22 2.84 -12.34
CA ALA A 12 12.83 3.21 -12.64
C ALA A 12 12.76 4.01 -13.94
N ASP A 13 11.60 4.01 -14.59
CA ASP A 13 11.25 4.83 -15.77
C ASP A 13 12.05 4.55 -17.05
N ARG A 14 12.81 3.47 -17.08
CA ARG A 14 13.57 3.02 -18.25
C ARG A 14 13.87 1.54 -18.14
N ASP A 15 13.55 0.78 -19.18
CA ASP A 15 13.92 -0.64 -19.33
C ASP A 15 13.68 -1.49 -18.06
N SER A 16 12.62 -1.19 -17.30
CA SER A 16 12.30 -1.85 -16.03
C SER A 16 10.80 -2.09 -15.87
N GLN A 17 10.43 -2.80 -14.81
CA GLN A 17 9.02 -2.99 -14.44
C GLN A 17 8.50 -1.88 -13.51
N VAL A 18 9.35 -0.92 -13.13
CA VAL A 18 8.97 0.18 -12.24
C VAL A 18 8.88 1.46 -13.02
N TYR A 19 7.71 2.09 -12.98
CA TYR A 19 7.51 3.41 -13.57
C TYR A 19 6.79 4.34 -12.60
N THR A 20 7.08 5.62 -12.75
CA THR A 20 6.37 6.72 -12.12
C THR A 20 4.93 6.74 -12.63
N ARG A 21 3.99 6.68 -11.69
CA ARG A 21 2.55 6.68 -11.92
C ARG A 21 1.89 7.77 -11.13
N THR A 22 0.96 8.48 -11.78
CA THR A 22 0.14 9.50 -11.15
C THR A 22 -0.90 8.83 -10.26
N VAL A 23 -1.04 9.31 -9.04
CA VAL A 23 -2.12 8.90 -8.14
C VAL A 23 -3.33 9.78 -8.46
N SER A 24 -4.37 9.19 -9.02
CA SER A 24 -5.57 9.90 -9.47
C SER A 24 -6.17 10.77 -8.38
N GLY A 25 -6.35 12.06 -8.69
CA GLY A 25 -7.05 13.02 -7.84
C GLY A 25 -6.25 13.60 -6.66
N THR A 26 -4.97 13.23 -6.50
CA THR A 26 -4.10 13.78 -5.43
C THR A 26 -3.07 14.78 -5.95
N GLY A 27 -2.81 14.79 -7.27
CA GLY A 27 -1.72 15.57 -7.88
C GLY A 27 -0.32 15.01 -7.59
N LEU A 28 -0.21 13.85 -6.97
CA LEU A 28 1.05 13.18 -6.64
C LEU A 28 1.40 12.11 -7.67
N SER A 29 2.68 11.75 -7.73
CA SER A 29 3.17 10.64 -8.53
C SER A 29 4.19 9.81 -7.75
N VAL A 30 4.24 8.52 -8.01
CA VAL A 30 5.11 7.59 -7.28
C VAL A 30 5.63 6.48 -8.21
N PRO A 31 6.94 6.15 -8.17
CA PRO A 31 7.47 5.02 -8.93
C PRO A 31 7.08 3.70 -8.28
N VAL A 32 6.33 2.86 -8.98
CA VAL A 32 5.86 1.55 -8.52
C VAL A 32 5.95 0.51 -9.63
N TRP A 33 5.93 -0.76 -9.25
CA TRP A 33 5.84 -1.87 -10.20
C TRP A 33 4.52 -1.78 -10.99
N ILE A 34 4.60 -1.77 -12.32
CA ILE A 34 3.44 -1.55 -13.21
C ILE A 34 2.49 -2.75 -13.27
N GLY A 35 1.20 -2.50 -13.48
CA GLY A 35 0.20 -3.57 -13.59
C GLY A 35 -0.51 -3.86 -12.26
N ASP A 36 -0.41 -5.08 -11.73
CA ASP A 36 -1.17 -5.48 -10.54
C ASP A 36 -0.73 -4.75 -9.26
N PRO A 37 0.59 -4.62 -8.96
CA PRO A 37 1.04 -3.84 -7.81
C PRO A 37 0.64 -2.36 -7.90
N GLU A 38 0.75 -1.76 -9.09
CA GLU A 38 0.32 -0.39 -9.36
C GLU A 38 -1.15 -0.16 -8.95
N ALA A 39 -2.07 -0.99 -9.45
CA ALA A 39 -3.50 -0.85 -9.16
C ALA A 39 -3.79 -0.89 -7.64
N ILE A 40 -3.11 -1.78 -6.91
CA ILE A 40 -3.30 -1.95 -5.46
C ILE A 40 -2.67 -0.80 -4.67
N LEU A 41 -1.40 -0.48 -4.94
CA LEU A 41 -0.67 0.53 -4.16
C LEU A 41 -1.22 1.93 -4.42
N LEU A 42 -1.61 2.27 -5.65
CA LEU A 42 -2.25 3.55 -5.94
C LEU A 42 -3.63 3.67 -5.26
N HIS A 43 -4.38 2.57 -5.14
CA HIS A 43 -5.62 2.55 -4.35
C HIS A 43 -5.37 2.90 -2.88
N VAL A 44 -4.35 2.28 -2.26
CA VAL A 44 -3.97 2.55 -0.87
C VAL A 44 -3.60 4.03 -0.67
N VAL A 45 -2.71 4.55 -1.53
CA VAL A 45 -2.26 5.96 -1.44
C VAL A 45 -3.43 6.92 -1.62
N ARG A 46 -4.30 6.65 -2.58
CA ARG A 46 -5.48 7.48 -2.87
C ARG A 46 -6.45 7.50 -1.69
N ARG A 47 -6.79 6.34 -1.11
CA ARG A 47 -7.65 6.30 0.08
C ARG A 47 -7.01 6.96 1.29
N PHE A 48 -5.71 6.78 1.48
CA PHE A 48 -4.99 7.48 2.55
C PHE A 48 -5.13 9.00 2.39
N HIS A 49 -4.87 9.52 1.19
CA HIS A 49 -4.97 10.95 0.89
C HIS A 49 -6.35 11.54 1.18
N TYR A 50 -7.42 10.81 0.87
CA TYR A 50 -8.79 11.32 1.04
C TYR A 50 -9.37 11.12 2.43
N GLU A 51 -8.93 10.08 3.15
CA GLU A 51 -9.66 9.62 4.34
C GLU A 51 -8.82 9.61 5.62
N VAL A 52 -7.49 9.65 5.49
CA VAL A 52 -6.57 9.66 6.64
C VAL A 52 -5.97 11.04 6.81
N ASP A 53 -5.28 11.53 5.78
CA ASP A 53 -4.62 12.83 5.78
C ASP A 53 -4.27 13.27 4.37
N GLN A 54 -4.38 14.57 4.08
CA GLN A 54 -4.09 15.12 2.76
C GLN A 54 -2.57 15.12 2.51
N LEU A 55 -2.13 14.27 1.59
CA LEU A 55 -0.72 14.16 1.21
C LEU A 55 -0.26 15.30 0.29
N HIS A 56 0.94 15.80 0.51
CA HIS A 56 1.66 16.70 -0.38
C HIS A 56 2.95 16.05 -0.88
N SER A 57 3.63 16.63 -1.87
CA SER A 57 5.05 16.32 -2.05
C SER A 57 5.78 16.96 -0.86
N PRO A 58 6.47 16.25 0.06
CA PRO A 58 7.26 15.01 -0.08
C PRO A 58 6.69 13.78 0.66
N ASP A 59 5.40 13.76 0.97
CA ASP A 59 4.75 12.76 1.83
C ASP A 59 4.51 11.40 1.14
N LEU A 60 5.06 11.19 -0.05
CA LEU A 60 4.91 9.95 -0.80
C LEU A 60 6.25 9.57 -1.45
N ALA A 61 6.72 8.37 -1.15
CA ALA A 61 7.88 7.77 -1.77
C ALA A 61 7.58 6.34 -2.25
N GLY A 62 8.14 5.98 -3.40
CA GLY A 62 7.94 4.67 -4.03
C GLY A 62 9.23 3.88 -4.06
N TRP A 63 9.52 3.30 -5.23
CA TRP A 63 10.74 2.55 -5.48
C TRP A 63 12.01 3.28 -5.02
N GLN A 64 12.89 2.53 -4.37
CA GLN A 64 14.19 2.99 -3.90
C GLN A 64 15.25 1.96 -4.26
N LYS A 65 16.46 2.42 -4.60
CA LYS A 65 17.59 1.50 -4.84
C LYS A 65 17.88 0.68 -3.59
N THR A 66 18.31 -0.57 -3.81
CA THR A 66 18.62 -1.55 -2.75
C THR A 66 19.81 -1.21 -1.85
N ASP A 67 20.49 -0.08 -2.06
CA ASP A 67 21.79 0.21 -1.44
C ASP A 67 21.66 0.24 0.10
N GLY A 68 22.09 -0.84 0.75
CA GLY A 68 22.03 -1.00 2.20
C GLY A 68 20.73 -1.59 2.77
N LEU A 69 19.75 -2.01 1.95
CA LEU A 69 18.54 -2.65 2.44
C LEU A 69 18.76 -4.13 2.75
N ASP A 70 18.32 -4.57 3.93
CA ASP A 70 18.26 -6.00 4.26
C ASP A 70 17.14 -6.66 3.45
N ARG A 71 17.51 -7.55 2.54
CA ARG A 71 16.60 -8.26 1.63
C ARG A 71 15.53 -9.10 2.33
N ARG A 72 15.71 -9.40 3.63
CA ARG A 72 14.75 -10.18 4.42
C ARG A 72 13.71 -9.31 5.10
N LYS A 73 13.91 -8.00 5.14
CA LYS A 73 13.01 -7.08 5.82
C LYS A 73 11.98 -6.47 4.87
N PRO A 74 10.80 -6.06 5.38
CA PRO A 74 9.73 -5.49 4.57
C PRO A 74 10.14 -4.29 3.71
N GLU A 75 11.04 -3.43 4.20
CA GLU A 75 11.50 -2.26 3.43
C GLU A 75 12.23 -2.62 2.14
N SER A 76 12.75 -3.85 2.02
CA SER A 76 13.35 -4.32 0.76
C SER A 76 12.35 -4.35 -0.40
N ASN A 77 11.05 -4.42 -0.13
CA ASN A 77 9.99 -4.40 -1.15
C ASN A 77 9.90 -3.04 -1.87
N LEU A 78 10.54 -1.98 -1.35
CA LEU A 78 10.73 -0.73 -2.09
C LEU A 78 11.66 -0.95 -3.29
N ALA A 79 12.62 -1.87 -3.21
CA ALA A 79 13.58 -2.11 -4.30
C ALA A 79 13.01 -2.92 -5.48
N SER A 80 11.90 -3.63 -5.28
CA SER A 80 11.09 -4.17 -6.38
C SER A 80 10.05 -3.16 -6.86
N GLY A 81 9.73 -2.12 -6.09
CA GLY A 81 8.62 -1.21 -6.38
C GLY A 81 7.25 -1.78 -6.01
N THR A 82 7.22 -2.79 -5.14
CA THR A 82 5.98 -3.39 -4.59
C THR A 82 5.69 -2.92 -3.17
N ALA A 83 6.18 -1.73 -2.84
CA ALA A 83 5.92 -1.02 -1.60
C ALA A 83 5.95 0.48 -1.86
N VAL A 84 5.30 1.24 -0.98
CA VAL A 84 5.36 2.69 -0.91
C VAL A 84 5.55 3.12 0.54
N ARG A 85 6.11 4.31 0.73
CA ARG A 85 6.08 5.02 2.00
C ARG A 85 5.16 6.24 1.91
N ILE A 86 4.21 6.31 2.83
CA ILE A 86 3.31 7.45 3.02
C ILE A 86 3.74 8.17 4.30
N ARG A 87 3.98 9.48 4.22
CA ARG A 87 4.63 10.30 5.25
C ARG A 87 5.96 9.69 5.74
N PRO A 88 6.98 9.59 4.86
CA PRO A 88 8.29 9.06 5.24
C PRO A 88 8.83 9.72 6.51
N GLY A 89 9.33 8.91 7.46
CA GLY A 89 9.80 9.39 8.77
C GLY A 89 8.90 9.01 9.94
N ALA A 90 7.70 8.48 9.68
CA ALA A 90 6.84 7.84 10.68
C ALA A 90 7.36 6.44 11.11
N ALA A 91 8.64 6.35 11.52
CA ALA A 91 9.31 5.09 11.85
C ALA A 91 9.07 4.61 13.30
N ALA A 92 7.99 5.07 13.95
CA ALA A 92 7.64 4.74 15.32
C ALA A 92 6.11 4.68 15.48
N LYS A 93 5.64 4.01 16.54
CA LYS A 93 4.21 3.95 16.84
C LYS A 93 3.65 5.31 17.24
N GLY A 94 2.41 5.57 16.85
CA GLY A 94 1.65 6.74 17.29
C GLY A 94 1.79 7.97 16.39
N SER A 95 2.21 7.80 15.14
CA SER A 95 2.16 8.86 14.13
C SER A 95 0.74 9.12 13.60
N LEU A 96 -0.16 8.16 13.81
CA LEU A 96 -1.57 8.24 13.47
C LEU A 96 -2.45 8.39 14.72
N PHE A 97 -3.47 9.25 14.64
CA PHE A 97 -4.52 9.28 15.65
C PHE A 97 -5.35 7.98 15.62
N PRO A 98 -6.01 7.58 16.73
CA PRO A 98 -6.78 6.34 16.76
C PRO A 98 -7.83 6.19 15.66
N LEU A 99 -8.47 7.30 15.25
CA LEU A 99 -9.42 7.30 14.15
C LEU A 99 -8.74 7.11 12.78
N GLN A 100 -7.58 7.73 12.58
CA GLN A 100 -6.77 7.55 11.37
C GLN A 100 -6.28 6.10 11.25
N GLU A 101 -5.84 5.49 12.34
CA GLU A 101 -5.46 4.07 12.34
C GLU A 101 -6.65 3.19 11.95
N LEU A 102 -7.86 3.46 12.46
CA LEU A 102 -9.06 2.73 12.05
C LEU A 102 -9.34 2.82 10.55
N VAL A 103 -9.13 3.99 9.94
CA VAL A 103 -9.27 4.16 8.49
C VAL A 103 -8.17 3.40 7.76
N VAL A 104 -6.92 3.43 8.23
CA VAL A 104 -5.85 2.58 7.67
C VAL A 104 -6.23 1.11 7.72
N ARG A 105 -6.80 0.62 8.84
CA ARG A 105 -7.28 -0.78 8.92
C ARG A 105 -8.39 -1.08 7.92
N ASP A 106 -9.26 -0.11 7.65
CA ASP A 106 -10.31 -0.24 6.65
C ASP A 106 -9.73 -0.37 5.24
N ILE A 107 -8.72 0.44 4.90
CA ILE A 107 -8.02 0.39 3.61
C ILE A 107 -7.38 -1.00 3.42
N LEU A 108 -6.69 -1.52 4.44
CA LEU A 108 -6.08 -2.86 4.38
C LEU A 108 -7.12 -3.97 4.23
N ALA A 109 -8.29 -3.82 4.86
CA ALA A 109 -9.40 -4.75 4.74
C ALA A 109 -10.04 -4.74 3.35
N ASP A 110 -10.13 -3.57 2.70
CA ASP A 110 -10.57 -3.46 1.30
C ASP A 110 -9.56 -4.09 0.33
N CYS A 111 -8.27 -4.12 0.70
CA CYS A 111 -7.24 -4.89 0.00
C CYS A 111 -7.28 -6.40 0.32
N GLN A 112 -8.23 -6.87 1.14
CA GLN A 112 -8.38 -8.29 1.52
C GLN A 112 -7.10 -8.93 2.07
N GLY A 113 -6.24 -8.13 2.71
CA GLY A 113 -4.98 -8.59 3.30
C GLY A 113 -3.83 -8.81 2.31
N THR A 114 -3.98 -8.45 1.02
CA THR A 114 -2.86 -8.48 0.06
C THR A 114 -1.83 -7.37 0.31
N VAL A 115 -2.18 -6.37 1.12
CA VAL A 115 -1.30 -5.30 1.58
C VAL A 115 -1.09 -5.43 3.08
N ARG A 116 0.17 -5.32 3.51
CA ARG A 116 0.58 -5.15 4.90
C ARG A 116 1.01 -3.72 5.18
N TRP A 117 0.91 -3.34 6.46
CA TRP A 117 1.33 -2.05 6.99
C TRP A 117 2.44 -2.25 8.01
N GLY A 118 3.55 -1.53 7.85
CA GLY A 118 4.73 -1.64 8.72
C GLY A 118 4.46 -1.21 10.17
N GLY A 119 3.33 -0.56 10.46
CA GLY A 119 2.87 -0.31 11.83
C GLY A 119 2.60 -1.59 12.65
N ASP A 120 2.32 -2.71 11.98
CA ASP A 120 2.11 -4.02 12.60
C ASP A 120 3.36 -4.89 12.68
N ASP A 121 4.43 -4.49 11.99
CA ASP A 121 5.65 -5.29 11.93
C ASP A 121 6.44 -5.20 13.25
N SER A 122 7.28 -6.19 13.50
CA SER A 122 8.12 -6.24 14.71
C SER A 122 9.07 -5.05 14.81
N SER A 123 9.63 -4.63 13.67
CA SER A 123 10.31 -3.36 13.49
C SER A 123 9.31 -2.38 12.88
N VAL A 124 8.74 -1.52 13.71
CA VAL A 124 7.66 -0.62 13.32
C VAL A 124 8.14 0.41 12.30
N ASP A 125 7.41 0.53 11.19
CA ASP A 125 7.48 1.63 10.22
C ASP A 125 6.05 1.97 9.77
N GLU A 126 5.39 2.92 10.46
CA GLU A 126 4.02 3.33 10.14
C GLU A 126 3.91 4.04 8.78
N SER A 127 5.03 4.41 8.16
CA SER A 127 5.02 4.94 6.79
C SER A 127 4.91 3.85 5.73
N LEU A 128 5.30 2.60 6.03
CA LEU A 128 5.51 1.57 5.03
C LEU A 128 4.23 0.78 4.72
N PHE A 129 3.89 0.69 3.44
CA PHE A 129 2.83 -0.17 2.91
C PHE A 129 3.39 -1.04 1.79
N TYR A 130 3.15 -2.35 1.84
CA TYR A 130 3.77 -3.29 0.90
C TYR A 130 2.86 -4.48 0.58
N LEU A 131 3.06 -5.06 -0.61
CA LEU A 131 2.38 -6.31 -0.96
C LEU A 131 2.89 -7.46 -0.10
N ASP A 132 1.97 -8.20 0.51
CA ASP A 132 2.25 -9.37 1.35
C ASP A 132 2.70 -10.60 0.55
N ARG A 133 2.32 -10.64 -0.74
CA ARG A 133 2.44 -11.83 -1.58
C ARG A 133 3.35 -11.63 -2.78
N GLY A 134 3.86 -12.76 -3.27
CA GLY A 134 4.71 -12.84 -4.46
C GLY A 134 3.95 -12.68 -5.78
N PRO A 135 4.68 -12.61 -6.90
CA PRO A 135 4.10 -12.34 -8.22
C PRO A 135 3.15 -13.42 -8.75
N ASP A 136 3.25 -14.66 -8.23
CA ASP A 136 2.43 -15.79 -8.69
C ASP A 136 1.15 -15.99 -7.86
N ASP A 137 0.88 -15.13 -6.88
CA ASP A 137 -0.30 -15.24 -6.02
C ASP A 137 -1.56 -14.72 -6.75
N ALA A 138 -2.55 -15.59 -6.91
CA ALA A 138 -3.79 -15.29 -7.62
C ALA A 138 -4.65 -14.20 -6.95
N GLU A 139 -4.51 -14.00 -5.62
CA GLU A 139 -5.26 -12.96 -4.91
C GLU A 139 -4.78 -11.55 -5.29
N ILE A 140 -3.49 -11.38 -5.63
CA ILE A 140 -2.97 -10.09 -6.11
C ILE A 140 -3.70 -9.67 -7.39
N ARG A 141 -3.80 -10.58 -8.36
CA ARG A 141 -4.50 -10.31 -9.62
C ARG A 141 -5.98 -10.00 -9.40
N LYS A 142 -6.65 -10.82 -8.58
CA LYS A 142 -8.07 -10.66 -8.26
C LYS A 142 -8.39 -9.29 -7.65
N ILE A 143 -7.58 -8.82 -6.71
CA ILE A 143 -7.76 -7.50 -6.09
C ILE A 143 -7.44 -6.37 -7.06
N ALA A 144 -6.37 -6.51 -7.86
CA ALA A 144 -6.04 -5.53 -8.88
C ALA A 144 -7.17 -5.36 -9.91
N ASP A 145 -7.76 -6.45 -10.39
CA ASP A 145 -8.87 -6.42 -11.35
C ASP A 145 -10.15 -5.82 -10.73
N MET A 146 -10.41 -6.13 -9.45
CA MET A 146 -11.50 -5.49 -8.70
C MET A 146 -11.33 -3.98 -8.65
N PHE A 147 -10.12 -3.47 -8.33
CA PHE A 147 -9.87 -2.03 -8.27
C PHE A 147 -9.94 -1.36 -9.64
N ARG A 148 -9.38 -1.96 -10.70
CA ARG A 148 -9.51 -1.43 -12.07
C ARG A 148 -10.98 -1.32 -12.49
N THR A 149 -11.77 -2.36 -12.21
CA THR A 149 -13.21 -2.36 -12.51
C THR A 149 -13.93 -1.24 -11.76
N ALA A 150 -13.62 -1.07 -10.47
CA ALA A 150 -14.18 -0.03 -9.63
C ALA A 150 -13.80 1.39 -10.11
N GLU A 151 -12.58 1.61 -10.62
CA GLU A 151 -12.17 2.89 -11.19
C GLU A 151 -12.94 3.24 -12.48
N THR A 152 -13.30 2.23 -13.27
CA THR A 152 -14.11 2.43 -14.49
C THR A 152 -15.61 2.47 -14.23
N THR A 153 -16.06 2.18 -13.00
CA THR A 153 -17.47 2.17 -12.61
C THR A 153 -17.81 3.42 -11.80
N PRO A 154 -18.66 4.33 -12.30
CA PRO A 154 -19.07 5.53 -11.56
C PRO A 154 -19.63 5.17 -10.18
N GLY A 155 -19.11 5.80 -9.13
CA GLY A 155 -19.60 5.61 -7.76
C GLY A 155 -19.01 4.40 -6.99
N GLN A 156 -17.98 3.72 -7.52
CA GLN A 156 -17.37 2.56 -6.83
C GLN A 156 -15.85 2.69 -6.59
N GLY A 157 -15.20 3.74 -7.10
CA GLY A 157 -13.78 3.98 -6.91
C GLY A 157 -13.40 4.53 -5.53
N ALA A 158 -12.09 4.65 -5.26
CA ALA A 158 -11.59 5.25 -4.03
C ALA A 158 -12.11 6.70 -3.84
N GLY A 159 -12.61 7.01 -2.65
CA GLY A 159 -13.15 8.33 -2.29
C GLY A 159 -14.68 8.52 -2.49
N THR A 160 -15.44 7.49 -2.86
CA THR A 160 -16.91 7.53 -2.70
C THR A 160 -17.30 7.53 -1.22
N GLU A 161 -18.42 8.17 -0.84
CA GLU A 161 -18.90 8.22 0.55
C GLU A 161 -18.93 6.82 1.18
N VAL A 162 -17.91 6.54 1.99
CA VAL A 162 -17.71 5.28 2.67
C VAL A 162 -17.95 5.53 4.13
N ASN A 163 -19.01 4.94 4.67
CA ASN A 163 -19.21 4.94 6.12
C ASN A 163 -18.20 3.99 6.76
N VAL A 164 -17.01 4.51 7.08
CA VAL A 164 -15.92 3.80 7.80
C VAL A 164 -16.37 3.29 9.18
N HIS A 165 -17.47 3.82 9.72
CA HIS A 165 -18.05 3.37 10.97
C HIS A 165 -18.98 2.15 10.84
N ALA A 166 -19.31 1.71 9.63
CA ALA A 166 -20.16 0.54 9.41
C ALA A 166 -19.61 -0.69 10.14
N ALA A 167 -20.44 -1.33 10.98
CA ALA A 167 -20.03 -2.41 11.88
C ALA A 167 -19.37 -3.60 11.15
N ALA A 168 -19.82 -3.90 9.92
CA ALA A 168 -19.26 -4.95 9.09
C ALA A 168 -17.80 -4.69 8.70
N ARG A 169 -17.44 -3.42 8.43
CA ARG A 169 -16.07 -3.03 8.05
C ARG A 169 -15.13 -3.08 9.25
N ARG A 170 -15.56 -2.55 10.40
CA ARG A 170 -14.79 -2.67 11.66
C ARG A 170 -14.52 -4.13 12.04
N LYS A 171 -15.46 -5.04 11.76
CA LYS A 171 -15.28 -6.48 12.01
C LYS A 171 -14.21 -7.07 11.08
N ARG A 172 -14.23 -6.75 9.78
CA ARG A 172 -13.22 -7.17 8.81
C ARG A 172 -11.83 -6.63 9.17
N ALA A 173 -11.72 -5.35 9.50
CA ALA A 173 -10.50 -4.72 9.97
C ALA A 173 -9.90 -5.44 11.19
N LYS A 174 -10.71 -5.70 12.24
CA LYS A 174 -10.27 -6.44 13.43
C LYS A 174 -9.84 -7.88 13.12
N GLN A 175 -10.52 -8.54 12.19
CA GLN A 175 -10.17 -9.90 11.77
C GLN A 175 -8.83 -9.92 11.03
N LEU A 176 -8.60 -8.95 10.14
CA LEU A 176 -7.35 -8.84 9.38
C LEU A 176 -6.15 -8.60 10.30
N VAL A 177 -6.27 -7.70 11.29
CA VAL A 177 -5.21 -7.46 12.29
C VAL A 177 -4.76 -8.77 12.96
N ARG A 178 -5.72 -9.62 13.36
CA ARG A 178 -5.40 -10.91 13.99
C ARG A 178 -4.67 -11.86 13.03
N GLN A 179 -5.02 -11.83 11.75
CA GLN A 179 -4.37 -12.66 10.73
C GLN A 179 -2.94 -12.19 10.46
N GLN A 180 -2.73 -10.88 10.34
CA GLN A 180 -1.42 -10.28 10.05
C GLN A 180 -0.46 -10.30 11.25
N GLN A 181 -0.97 -10.36 12.48
CA GLN A 181 -0.14 -10.50 13.69
C GLN A 181 0.21 -11.96 14.01
N ALA A 182 -0.48 -12.94 13.42
CA ALA A 182 -0.28 -14.36 13.68
C ALA A 182 0.66 -15.06 12.68
N GLY A 183 1.01 -14.39 11.59
CA GLY A 183 1.94 -14.87 10.55
C GLY A 183 3.04 -13.86 10.31
#